data_AF-A0A1M6FLQ0-F1
#
_entry.id   AF-A0A1M6FLQ0-F1
#
_cell.length_a   1.000
_cell.length_b   1.000
_cell.length_c   1.000
_cell.angle_alpha   90.00
_cell.angle_beta   90.00
_cell.angle_gamma   90.00
#
_symmetry.space_group_name_H-M   'P 1'
#
loop_
_entity.id
_entity.type
_entity.pdbx_description
1 polymer ?
#
loop_
_entity_poly.entity_id
_entity_poly.type
_entity_poly.pdbx_seq_one_letter_code
_entity_poly.pdbx_strand_id
1 'polypeptide(L)' 'ACPYDNACIESFHSILKKEQVNNVQYYDYESEKLDLFIFIESWYNRKRIHGSIGYITPQMKEDLFRITI' A
#
# COMPACT_ATOMS: atom_id res chain seq x y z
N ALA A 1 -7.40 22.12 1.85
CA ALA A 1 -6.74 20.95 1.27
C ALA A 1 -6.39 21.28 -0.17
N CYS A 2 -5.10 21.26 -0.49
CA CYS A 2 -4.65 21.33 -1.87
C CYS A 2 -4.66 19.91 -2.47
N PRO A 3 -4.77 19.74 -3.80
CA PRO A 3 -4.78 18.42 -4.43
C PRO A 3 -3.55 17.55 -4.07
N TYR A 4 -2.41 18.17 -3.75
CA TYR A 4 -1.20 17.47 -3.34
C TYR A 4 -1.32 16.78 -1.97
N ASP A 5 -2.15 17.30 -1.07
CA ASP A 5 -2.38 16.70 0.26
C ASP A 5 -2.98 15.29 0.13
N ASN A 6 -3.77 15.05 -0.92
CA ASN A 6 -4.43 13.77 -1.18
C ASN A 6 -3.67 12.86 -2.14
N ALA A 7 -2.66 13.36 -2.86
CA ALA A 7 -1.99 12.63 -3.93
C ALA A 7 -1.43 11.26 -3.46
N CYS A 8 -0.89 11.19 -2.24
CA CYS A 8 -0.35 9.97 -1.67
C CYS A 8 -1.43 8.89 -1.47
N ILE A 9 -2.56 9.26 -0.85
CA ILE A 9 -3.63 8.30 -0.58
C ILE A 9 -4.39 7.93 -1.85
N GLU A 10 -4.52 8.85 -2.81
CA GLU A 10 -5.11 8.58 -4.13
C GLU A 10 -4.27 7.58 -4.94
N SER A 11 -2.94 7.73 -4.89
CA SER A 11 -2.02 6.76 -5.50
C SER A 11 -2.17 5.37 -4.88
N PHE A 12 -2.22 5.29 -3.55
CA PHE A 12 -2.48 4.04 -2.83
C PHE A 12 -3.83 3.41 -3.23
N HIS A 13 -4.92 4.17 -3.19
CA HIS A 13 -6.25 3.67 -3.56
C HIS A 13 -6.33 3.18 -5.00
N SER A 14 -5.62 3.84 -5.92
CA SER A 14 -5.55 3.41 -7.32
C SER A 14 -4.90 2.03 -7.46
N ILE A 15 -3.82 1.78 -6.71
CA ILE A 15 -3.13 0.49 -6.65
C ILE A 15 -4.01 -0.57 -6.01
N LEU A 16 -4.57 -0.27 -4.83
CA LEU A 16 -5.42 -1.18 -4.08
C LEU A 16 -6.60 -1.68 -4.93
N LYS A 17 -7.29 -0.76 -5.62
CA LYS A 17 -8.41 -1.12 -6.50
C LYS A 17 -7.96 -1.99 -7.66
N LYS A 18 -6.89 -1.59 -8.34
CA LYS A 18 -6.40 -2.27 -9.55
C LYS A 18 -5.89 -3.68 -9.25
N GLU A 19 -5.18 -3.87 -8.14
CA GLU A 19 -4.41 -5.09 -7.90
C GLU A 19 -5.14 -6.05 -6.94
N GLN A 20 -5.99 -5.56 -6.03
CA GLN A 20 -6.73 -6.39 -5.07
C GLN A 20 -8.24 -6.35 -5.32
N VAL A 21 -8.89 -5.21 -5.09
CA VAL A 21 -10.37 -5.14 -5.00
C VAL A 21 -11.06 -5.54 -6.30
N ASN A 22 -10.52 -5.15 -7.46
CA ASN A 22 -11.14 -5.50 -8.74
C ASN A 22 -10.85 -6.95 -9.18
N ASN A 23 -9.90 -7.64 -8.53
CA ASN A 23 -9.46 -8.99 -8.91
C ASN A 23 -9.96 -10.08 -7.94
N VAL A 24 -10.59 -9.69 -6.83
CA VAL A 24 -11.03 -10.60 -5.78
C VAL A 24 -12.55 -10.49 -5.61
N GLN A 25 -13.22 -11.62 -5.48
CA GLN A 25 -14.62 -11.68 -5.08
C GLN A 25 -14.66 -12.04 -3.60
N TYR A 26 -15.19 -11.15 -2.78
CA TYR A 26 -15.31 -11.35 -1.34
C TYR A 26 -16.62 -12.04 -1.01
N TYR A 27 -16.54 -13.05 -0.15
CA TYR A 27 -17.72 -13.80 0.30
C TYR A 27 -18.41 -13.11 1.48
N ASP A 28 -17.61 -12.55 2.39
CA ASP A 28 -18.06 -11.86 3.58
C ASP A 28 -17.10 -10.72 3.97
N TYR A 29 -17.56 -9.86 4.87
CA TYR A 29 -16.80 -8.69 5.30
C TYR A 29 -15.52 -9.04 6.08
N GLU A 30 -15.51 -10.13 6.85
CA GLU A 30 -14.34 -10.50 7.65
C GLU A 30 -13.23 -11.07 6.76
N SER A 31 -13.57 -11.84 5.72
CA SER A 31 -12.61 -12.27 4.70
C SER A 31 -12.05 -11.10 3.91
N GLU A 32 -12.88 -10.14 3.49
CA GLU A 32 -12.42 -8.91 2.84
C GLU A 32 -11.41 -8.16 3.72
N LYS A 33 -11.75 -7.96 4.99
CA LYS A 33 -10.90 -7.21 5.93
C LYS A 33 -9.55 -7.88 6.15
N LEU A 34 -9.53 -9.21 6.26
CA LEU A 34 -8.28 -9.98 6.38
C LEU A 34 -7.43 -9.85 5.11
N ASP A 35 -8.04 -9.99 3.95
CA ASP A 35 -7.35 -9.87 2.67
C ASP A 35 -6.77 -8.48 2.45
N LEU A 36 -7.51 -7.43 2.80
CA LEU A 36 -7.02 -6.05 2.77
C LEU A 36 -5.84 -5.85 3.72
N PHE A 37 -5.92 -6.40 4.94
CA PHE A 37 -4.80 -6.37 5.88
C PHE A 37 -3.56 -7.06 5.31
N ILE A 38 -3.72 -8.27 4.76
CA ILE A 38 -2.63 -9.03 4.15
C ILE A 38 -2.03 -8.26 2.97
N PHE A 39 -2.87 -7.66 2.12
CA PHE A 39 -2.44 -6.86 0.99
C PHE A 39 -1.58 -5.68 1.45
N ILE A 40 -2.02 -4.91 2.44
CA ILE A 40 -1.29 -3.75 2.95
C ILE A 40 0.02 -4.18 3.60
N GLU A 41 -0.06 -5.09 4.58
CA GLU A 41 1.08 -5.44 5.42
C GLU A 41 2.11 -6.28 4.66
N SER A 42 1.66 -7.34 3.99
CA SER A 42 2.56 -8.35 3.44
C SER A 42 2.96 -8.08 2.01
N TRP A 43 2.14 -7.39 1.23
CA TRP A 43 2.43 -7.12 -0.17
C TRP A 43 2.84 -5.67 -0.41
N TYR A 44 1.99 -4.69 -0.08
CA TYR A 44 2.27 -3.28 -0.34
C TYR A 44 3.48 -2.78 0.44
N ASN A 45 3.50 -2.95 1.76
CA ASN A 45 4.59 -2.46 2.60
C ASN A 45 5.90 -3.22 2.39
N ARG A 46 5.85 -4.55 2.29
CA ARG A 46 7.03 -5.42 2.35
C ARG A 46 7.56 -5.94 1.02
N LYS A 47 6.76 -5.92 -0.06
CA LYS A 47 7.16 -6.52 -1.36
C LYS A 47 7.09 -5.55 -2.53
N ARG A 48 6.16 -4.58 -2.50
CA ARG A 48 5.97 -3.66 -3.63
C ARG A 48 7.10 -2.65 -3.71
N ILE A 49 7.70 -2.53 -4.89
CA ILE A 49 8.74 -1.54 -5.18
C ILE A 49 8.10 -0.24 -5.67
N HIS A 50 8.55 0.89 -5.12
CA HIS A 50 8.04 2.22 -5.47
C HIS A 50 9.16 3.08 -6.07
N GLY A 51 9.00 3.47 -7.33
CA GLY A 51 9.96 4.35 -8.02
C GLY A 51 10.11 5.73 -7.34
N SER A 52 9.02 6.26 -6.78
CA SER A 52 9.00 7.57 -6.09
C SER A 52 9.84 7.62 -4.82
N ILE A 53 10.20 6.47 -4.23
CA ILE A 53 11.02 6.39 -3.01
C ILE A 53 12.40 5.78 -3.28
N GLY A 54 12.84 5.75 -4.55
CA GLY A 54 14.17 5.24 -4.92
C GLY A 54 14.19 3.74 -5.20
N TYR A 55 13.11 3.17 -5.72
CA TYR A 55 13.02 1.76 -6.10
C TYR A 55 13.26 0.79 -4.94
N ILE A 56 12.75 1.14 -3.76
CA ILE A 56 12.71 0.27 -2.58
C ILE A 56 11.26 0.07 -2.12
N THR A 57 11.06 -0.82 -1.14
CA THR A 57 9.73 -1.02 -0.54
C THR A 57 9.42 0.08 0.48
N PRO A 58 8.14 0.37 0.75
CA PRO A 58 7.76 1.30 1.81
C PRO A 58 8.36 0.93 3.16
N GLN A 59 8.41 -0.36 3.51
CA GLN A 59 9.03 -0.84 4.75
C GLN A 59 10.53 -0.53 4.78
N MET A 60 11.27 -0.78 3.70
CA MET A 60 12.70 -0.45 3.64
C MET A 60 12.92 1.06 3.82
N LYS A 61 12.05 1.89 3.24
CA LYS A 61 12.14 3.34 3.40
C LYS A 61 11.93 3.79 4.85
N GLU A 62 10.94 3.22 5.53
CA GLU A 62 10.66 3.45 6.95
C GLU A 62 11.82 2.98 7.83
N ASP A 63 12.37 1.79 7.58
CA ASP A 63 13.50 1.25 8.34
C ASP A 63 14.76 2.12 8.19
N LEU A 64 15.05 2.58 6.96
CA LEU A 64 16.15 3.52 6.69
C LEU A 64 15.94 4.85 7.44
N PHE A 65 14.70 5.35 7.48
CA PHE A 65 14.38 6.58 8.20
C PHE A 65 14.63 6.41 9.70
N ARG A 66 14.18 5.30 10.30
CA ARG A 66 14.39 4.99 11.72
C ARG A 66 15.85 4.85 12.15
N ILE A 67 16.73 4.42 11.25
CA ILE A 67 18.17 4.30 11.52
C ILE A 67 18.90 5.66 11.42
N THR A 68 18.32 6.62 10.69
CA THR A 68 18.96 7.91 10.38
C THR A 68 18.67 8.98 11.46
N ILE A 69 17.79 8.70 12.42
CA ILE A 69 17.32 9.61 13.48
C ILE A 69 17.76 9.05 14.84
#